data_AF-A0A662A804-F1
#
_entry.id   AF-A0A662A804-F1
#
_cell.length_a   1.000
_cell.length_b   1.000
_cell.length_c   1.000
_cell.angle_alpha   90.00
_cell.angle_beta   90.00
_cell.angle_gamma   90.00
#
_symmetry.space_group_name_H-M   'P 1'
#
loop_
_entity.id
_entity.type
_entity.pdbx_description
1 polymer ?
#
loop_
_entity_poly.entity_id
_entity_poly.type
_entity_poly.pdbx_seq_one_letter_code
_entity_poly.pdbx_strand_id
1 'polypeptide(L)'
;MFSKYKIETKTIGQTKYQDEIIYYNDLDGDGNSEKILSFISGQDHYCIQVFDHEGGIVDQWNFTHKLPGNNERLIVGDFDFDGQKEIFTLSQQQDSLFLY
;
A
#
# COMPACT_ATOMS: atom_id res chain seq x y z
N MET A 1 9.34 2.89 32.39
CA MET A 1 9.26 1.53 31.83
C MET A 1 8.53 1.65 30.50
N PHE A 2 9.24 1.58 29.37
CA PHE A 2 8.68 1.83 28.04
C PHE A 2 8.23 0.51 27.42
N SER A 3 6.96 0.15 27.59
CA SER A 3 6.33 -1.03 26.97
C SER A 3 5.39 -0.66 25.82
N LYS A 4 5.52 0.55 25.25
CA LYS A 4 4.54 1.08 24.29
C LYS A 4 4.62 0.44 22.90
N TYR A 5 5.74 -0.16 22.53
CA TYR A 5 5.97 -0.65 21.17
C TYR A 5 6.34 -2.13 21.16
N LYS A 6 5.67 -2.91 20.32
CA LYS A 6 5.98 -4.31 20.00
C LYS A 6 6.59 -4.32 18.60
N ILE A 7 7.80 -4.87 18.48
CA ILE A 7 8.46 -5.09 17.19
C ILE A 7 8.44 -6.59 16.94
N GLU A 8 7.85 -7.00 15.82
CA GLU A 8 7.85 -8.39 15.37
C GLU A 8 8.60 -8.51 14.05
N THR A 9 9.44 -9.54 13.94
CA THR A 9 10.07 -9.91 12.67
C THR A 9 9.33 -11.12 12.12
N LYS A 10 8.64 -10.94 10.98
CA LYS A 10 8.06 -12.05 10.22
C LYS A 10 8.94 -12.36 9.02
N THR A 11 9.29 -13.64 8.85
CA THR A 11 9.88 -14.12 7.60
C THR A 11 8.76 -14.15 6.57
N ILE A 12 8.78 -13.17 5.66
CA ILE A 12 7.93 -13.19 4.47
C ILE A 12 8.58 -14.23 3.54
N GLY A 13 7.79 -15.15 2.99
CA GLY A 13 8.28 -16.17 2.05
C GLY A 13 8.81 -15.54 0.75
N GLN A 14 8.97 -16.33 -0.30
CA GLN A 14 9.22 -15.74 -1.63
C GLN A 14 8.10 -14.76 -1.98
N THR A 15 8.46 -13.59 -2.50
CA THR A 15 7.50 -12.60 -3.00
C THR A 15 6.62 -13.28 -4.03
N LYS A 16 5.30 -13.23 -3.83
CA LYS A 16 4.35 -13.90 -4.72
C LYS A 16 4.24 -13.15 -6.05
N TYR A 17 4.54 -11.86 -6.04
CA TYR A 17 4.35 -10.96 -7.17
C TYR A 17 5.66 -10.30 -7.60
N GLN A 18 5.67 -9.83 -8.85
CA GLN A 18 6.78 -9.06 -9.40
C GLN A 18 6.80 -7.66 -8.78
N ASP A 19 7.99 -7.17 -8.46
CA ASP A 19 8.25 -5.84 -7.89
C ASP A 19 7.32 -5.53 -6.71
N GLU A 20 7.22 -6.47 -5.77
CA GLU A 20 6.41 -6.37 -4.57
C GLU A 20 7.01 -5.38 -3.57
N ILE A 21 6.21 -4.42 -3.11
CA ILE A 21 6.54 -3.50 -2.01
C ILE A 21 5.43 -3.59 -0.97
N ILE A 22 5.82 -3.71 0.29
CA ILE A 22 4.90 -3.80 1.42
C ILE A 22 5.08 -2.57 2.30
N TYR A 23 3.97 -1.95 2.66
CA TYR A 23 3.88 -0.86 3.62
C TYR A 23 3.01 -1.31 4.80
N TYR A 24 3.32 -0.77 5.97
CA TYR A 24 2.48 -0.92 7.16
C TYR A 24 2.13 0.48 7.66
N ASN A 25 0.84 0.76 7.77
CA ASN A 25 0.35 2.03 8.29
C ASN A 25 -0.94 1.79 9.07
N ASP A 26 -1.09 2.48 10.18
CA ASP A 26 -2.33 2.53 10.96
C ASP A 26 -3.30 3.47 10.22
N LEU A 27 -4.14 2.89 9.36
CA LEU A 27 -5.00 3.62 8.43
C LEU A 27 -6.30 4.06 9.07
N ASP A 28 -6.80 3.33 10.07
CA ASP A 28 -8.06 3.63 10.75
C ASP A 28 -7.88 4.25 12.15
N GLY A 29 -6.63 4.35 12.62
CA GLY A 29 -6.30 4.97 13.90
C GLY A 29 -6.53 4.07 15.12
N ASP A 30 -6.73 2.76 14.93
CA ASP A 30 -6.99 1.81 16.02
C ASP A 30 -5.71 1.41 16.79
N GLY A 31 -4.53 1.79 16.29
CA GLY A 31 -3.22 1.51 16.86
C GLY A 31 -2.58 0.20 16.40
N ASN A 32 -3.27 -0.57 15.57
CA ASN A 32 -2.73 -1.66 14.76
C ASN A 32 -2.44 -1.11 13.35
N SER A 33 -1.52 -1.75 12.62
CA SER A 33 -1.21 -1.31 11.27
C SER A 33 -1.79 -2.26 10.25
N GLU A 34 -2.55 -1.70 9.31
CA GLU A 34 -2.96 -2.33 8.08
C GLU A 34 -1.74 -2.56 7.20
N LYS A 35 -1.82 -3.60 6.39
CA LYS A 35 -0.78 -3.94 5.41
C LYS A 35 -1.23 -3.49 4.03
N ILE A 36 -0.41 -2.67 3.37
CA ILE A 36 -0.62 -2.25 2.00
C ILE A 36 0.40 -2.97 1.11
N LEU A 37 -0.10 -3.76 0.18
CA LEU A 37 0.69 -4.54 -0.76
C LEU A 37 0.60 -3.89 -2.15
N SER A 38 1.73 -3.47 -2.66
CA SER A 38 1.88 -2.81 -3.95
C SER A 38 2.70 -3.69 -4.88
N PHE A 39 2.17 -4.08 -6.03
CA PHE A 39 2.84 -5.04 -6.92
C PHE A 39 2.45 -4.89 -8.38
N ILE A 40 3.25 -5.50 -9.25
CA ILE A 40 2.91 -5.65 -10.66
C ILE A 40 2.27 -7.01 -10.87
N SER A 41 1.03 -7.00 -11.37
CA SER A 41 0.34 -8.18 -11.89
C SER A 41 0.64 -8.33 -13.38
N GLY A 42 0.27 -9.48 -13.96
CA GLY A 42 0.56 -9.78 -15.37
C GLY A 42 0.19 -8.64 -16.33
N GLN A 43 0.91 -8.55 -17.46
CA GLN A 43 0.81 -7.46 -18.44
C GLN A 43 1.23 -6.07 -17.94
N ASP A 44 2.12 -5.98 -16.95
CA ASP A 44 2.61 -4.73 -16.35
C ASP A 44 1.51 -3.88 -15.68
N HIS A 45 0.41 -4.50 -15.25
CA HIS A 45 -0.66 -3.79 -14.56
C HIS A 45 -0.32 -3.61 -13.09
N TYR A 46 -0.37 -2.35 -12.65
CA TYR A 46 -0.15 -2.03 -11.26
C TYR A 46 -1.36 -2.40 -10.39
N CYS A 47 -1.10 -2.99 -9.22
CA CYS A 47 -2.11 -3.40 -8.27
C CYS A 47 -1.73 -2.94 -6.86
N ILE A 48 -2.75 -2.54 -6.10
CA ILE A 48 -2.67 -2.29 -4.66
C ILE A 48 -3.71 -3.19 -3.98
N GLN A 49 -3.30 -3.83 -2.89
CA GLN A 49 -4.19 -4.54 -1.98
C GLN A 49 -4.00 -4.02 -0.57
N VAL A 50 -5.08 -3.74 0.13
CA VAL A 50 -5.08 -3.31 1.53
C VAL A 50 -5.65 -4.45 2.36
N PHE A 51 -4.94 -4.79 3.42
CA PHE A 51 -5.33 -5.83 4.35
C PHE A 51 -5.44 -5.26 5.76
N ASP A 52 -6.43 -5.72 6.52
CA ASP A 52 -6.51 -5.48 7.95
C ASP A 52 -5.35 -6.15 8.71
N HIS A 53 -5.23 -5.82 10.01
CA HIS A 53 -4.20 -6.38 10.88
C HIS A 53 -4.34 -7.91 11.10
N GLU A 54 -5.51 -8.50 10.87
CA GLU A 54 -5.76 -9.94 10.94
C GLU A 54 -5.41 -10.68 9.62
N GLY A 55 -5.19 -9.93 8.54
CA GLY A 55 -4.85 -10.43 7.21
C GLY A 55 -6.04 -10.59 6.25
N GLY A 56 -7.23 -10.12 6.61
CA GLY A 56 -8.38 -9.99 5.73
C GLY A 56 -8.15 -8.89 4.68
N ILE A 57 -8.72 -9.04 3.48
CA ILE A 57 -8.64 -8.01 2.43
C ILE A 57 -9.74 -6.98 2.69
N VAL A 58 -9.36 -5.72 2.83
CA VAL A 58 -10.27 -4.58 3.04
C VAL A 58 -10.55 -3.88 1.71
N ASP A 59 -9.53 -3.72 0.86
CA ASP A 59 -9.69 -3.11 -0.46
C ASP A 59 -8.67 -3.63 -1.49
N GLN A 60 -8.98 -3.48 -2.78
CA GLN A 60 -8.08 -3.79 -3.88
C GLN A 60 -8.31 -2.86 -5.07
N TRP A 61 -7.23 -2.25 -5.55
CA TRP A 61 -7.21 -1.39 -6.73
C TRP A 61 -6.37 -2.02 -7.84
N ASN A 62 -6.94 -2.09 -9.04
CA ASN A 62 -6.26 -2.60 -10.23
C ASN A 62 -6.22 -1.50 -11.29
N PHE A 63 -5.01 -1.11 -11.68
CA PHE A 63 -4.79 -0.04 -12.64
C PHE A 63 -4.43 -0.62 -14.00
N THR A 64 -5.03 -0.06 -15.05
CA THR A 64 -4.68 -0.38 -16.44
C THR A 64 -3.41 0.36 -16.91
N HIS A 65 -2.88 1.26 -16.09
CA HIS A 65 -1.76 2.13 -16.41
C HIS A 65 -0.52 1.74 -15.60
N LYS A 66 0.64 2.18 -16.09
CA LYS A 66 1.93 1.91 -15.44
C LYS A 66 2.17 2.90 -14.33
N LEU A 67 3.00 2.52 -13.37
CA LEU A 67 3.53 3.46 -12.40
C LEU A 67 4.57 4.39 -13.05
N PRO A 68 4.58 5.67 -12.68
CA PRO A 68 5.67 6.56 -13.05
C PRO A 68 6.95 6.18 -12.27
N GLY A 69 7.98 5.73 -12.99
CA GLY A 69 9.28 5.39 -12.40
C GLY A 69 9.29 4.08 -11.59
N ASN A 70 10.35 3.89 -10.79
CA ASN A 70 10.72 2.55 -10.30
C ASN A 70 10.55 2.34 -8.77
N ASN A 71 10.38 3.38 -7.94
CA ASN A 71 10.71 3.27 -6.52
C ASN A 71 9.63 3.68 -5.50
N GLU A 72 8.93 4.81 -5.67
CA GLU A 72 7.88 5.24 -4.72
C GLU A 72 6.52 5.18 -5.38
N ARG A 73 5.60 4.43 -4.76
CA ARG A 73 4.32 4.09 -5.37
C ARG A 73 3.13 4.69 -4.65
N LEU A 74 3.30 5.11 -3.40
CA LEU A 74 2.19 5.52 -2.54
C LEU A 74 2.58 6.72 -1.68
N ILE A 75 1.59 7.56 -1.40
CA ILE A 75 1.62 8.60 -0.37
C ILE A 75 0.51 8.23 0.63
N VAL A 76 0.82 8.21 1.92
CA VAL A 76 -0.13 7.83 2.97
C VAL A 76 -0.16 8.89 4.06
N GLY A 77 -1.36 9.34 4.44
CA GLY A 77 -1.54 10.35 5.48
C GLY A 77 -3.01 10.73 5.67
N ASP A 78 -3.31 11.36 6.81
CA ASP A 78 -4.61 11.95 7.10
C ASP A 78 -4.62 13.37 6.49
N PHE A 79 -5.15 13.51 5.29
CA PHE A 79 -5.13 14.74 4.51
C PHE A 79 -6.43 15.53 4.61
N ASP A 80 -7.54 14.90 5.02
CA ASP A 80 -8.82 15.55 5.25
C ASP A 80 -9.18 15.78 6.74
N PHE A 81 -8.33 15.30 7.65
CA PHE A 81 -8.43 15.45 9.11
C PHE A 81 -9.62 14.72 9.74
N ASP A 82 -10.07 13.61 9.14
CA ASP A 82 -11.16 12.79 9.70
C ASP A 82 -10.67 11.73 10.71
N GLY A 83 -9.35 11.56 10.83
CA GLY A 83 -8.71 10.60 11.73
C GLY A 83 -8.42 9.23 11.10
N GLN A 84 -8.85 9.01 9.86
CA GLN A 84 -8.40 7.94 8.98
C GLN A 84 -7.29 8.48 8.07
N LYS A 85 -6.48 7.59 7.49
CA LYS A 85 -5.44 7.97 6.53
C LYS A 85 -5.82 7.55 5.13
N GLU A 86 -5.71 8.47 4.21
CA GLU A 86 -5.85 8.22 2.79
C GLU A 86 -4.56 7.62 2.22
N ILE A 87 -4.73 6.86 1.14
CA ILE A 87 -3.65 6.35 0.31
C ILE A 87 -3.82 6.96 -1.08
N PHE A 88 -2.80 7.70 -1.53
CA PHE A 88 -2.73 8.21 -2.88
C PHE A 88 -1.70 7.45 -3.69
N THR A 89 -1.98 7.25 -4.98
CA THR A 89 -1.03 6.69 -5.95
C THR A 89 -1.07 7.47 -7.24
N LEU A 90 0.05 7.43 -7.96
CA LEU A 90 0.14 8.00 -9.31
C LEU A 90 0.18 6.89 -10.34
N SER A 91 -0.47 7.10 -11.47
CA SER A 91 -0.27 6.26 -12.66
C SER A 91 0.01 7.14 -13.88
N GLN A 92 0.68 6.58 -14.88
CA GLN A 92 1.02 7.26 -16.11
C GLN A 92 0.49 6.50 -17.32
N GLN A 93 -0.14 7.24 -18.23
CA GLN A 93 -0.50 6.77 -19.56
C GLN A 93 0.01 7.78 -20.58
N GLN A 94 0.99 7.38 -21.39
CA GLN A 94 1.66 8.28 -22.34
C GLN A 94 2.18 9.54 -21.62
N ASP A 95 1.73 10.72 -22.04
CA ASP A 95 2.15 12.01 -21.47
C ASP A 95 1.21 12.51 -20.36
N SER A 96 0.28 11.68 -19.90
CA SER A 96 -0.69 12.00 -18.85
C SER A 96 -0.35 11.30 -17.54
N LEU A 97 -0.40 12.07 -16.45
CA LEU A 97 -0.28 11.59 -15.07
C LEU A 97 -1.66 11.64 -14.40
N PHE A 98 -2.02 10.58 -13.70
CA PHE A 98 -3.28 10.45 -12.99
C PHE A 98 -3.01 10.24 -11.51
N LEU A 99 -3.71 10.98 -10.66
CA LEU A 99 -3.78 10.77 -9.23
C LEU A 99 -5.02 9.92 -8.93
N TYR A 100 -4.82 8.90 -8.11
CA TYR A 100 -5.87 8.11 -7.51
C TYR A 100 -5.76 8.21 -6.00
#